data_AF-A0AAW0IUN4-F1
#
_entry.id   AF-A0AAW0IUN4-F1
#
_cell.length_a   1.000
_cell.length_b   1.000
_cell.length_c   1.000
_cell.angle_alpha   90.00
_cell.angle_beta   90.00
_cell.angle_gamma   90.00
#
_symmetry.space_group_name_H-M   'P 1'
#
loop_
_entity.id
_entity.type
_entity.pdbx_description
1 polymer ?
#
loop_
_entity_poly.entity_id
_entity_poly.type
_entity_poly.pdbx_seq_one_letter_code
_entity_poly.pdbx_strand_id
1 'polypeptide(L)'
;MGAVRVAAAEGLTGAVGLSGAPQLNVIRLGAGNNQSERFAFLAEWYDPNASLLRRYELLFYPADGSVEMHDVKNRRTFLKRTKYEDLRLEDLFIGNKVNVFSRQLVLIDYGDQYTARQLGSRKEKTLALIKPDAVPKAGEIIEMINKSGFTITKLRMMTLSRKEAADFHVDHHSRPFYKFPLFPSELIQFITSGPVIAMEILRDDAICEWKRLLGPANSGLARTDAPGSIRALFGTDGIRNAAHGPDSFASAAREMELFFPTSGGCGPANTAKFTNCTCCIVKPHAISEGKSPVVNVSLIE
;
A
#
# COMPACT_ATOMS: atom_id res chain seq x y z
N MET A 1 40.50 -29.15 55.17
CA MET A 1 40.75 -27.75 55.61
C MET A 1 39.98 -26.86 54.65
N GLY A 2 39.06 -26.00 55.00
CA GLY A 2 38.54 -25.48 56.25
C GLY A 2 37.64 -24.32 55.82
N ALA A 3 36.39 -24.33 56.24
CA ALA A 3 35.45 -23.25 55.99
C ALA A 3 35.91 -21.99 56.74
N VAL A 4 35.71 -20.81 56.14
CA VAL A 4 35.67 -19.55 56.88
C VAL A 4 34.37 -18.84 56.54
N ARG A 5 33.46 -18.84 57.52
CA ARG A 5 32.37 -17.87 57.70
C ARG A 5 32.94 -16.65 58.43
N VAL A 6 32.55 -15.44 58.03
CA VAL A 6 32.40 -14.22 58.86
C VAL A 6 31.52 -13.27 58.04
N ALA A 7 30.60 -12.44 58.50
CA ALA A 7 29.67 -12.35 59.64
C ALA A 7 28.75 -11.16 59.26
N ALA A 8 27.55 -11.12 59.81
CA ALA A 8 26.57 -10.05 59.61
C ALA A 8 26.98 -8.75 60.32
N ALA A 9 26.48 -7.63 59.83
CA ALA A 9 26.30 -6.41 60.62
C ALA A 9 24.98 -5.71 60.21
N GLU A 10 24.19 -5.45 61.24
CA GLU A 10 22.94 -4.68 61.30
C GLU A 10 23.19 -3.24 60.78
N GLY A 11 22.27 -2.60 60.04
CA GLY A 11 21.03 -2.03 60.52
C GLY A 11 21.20 -0.51 60.72
N LEU A 12 20.47 0.32 59.96
CA LEU A 12 19.90 1.62 60.42
C LEU A 12 19.12 2.32 59.30
N THR A 13 17.98 2.82 59.75
CA THR A 13 16.89 3.54 59.10
C THR A 13 17.28 4.93 58.59
N GLY A 14 16.65 5.37 57.49
CA GLY A 14 16.70 6.76 57.04
C GLY A 14 15.73 7.03 55.89
N ALA A 15 14.47 7.30 56.24
CA ALA A 15 13.47 7.82 55.32
C ALA A 15 13.71 9.32 55.05
N VAL A 16 13.81 9.71 53.78
CA VAL A 16 13.50 11.07 53.32
C VAL A 16 12.77 10.95 51.99
N GLY A 17 11.52 11.40 51.98
CA GLY A 17 10.68 11.42 50.80
C GLY A 17 11.04 12.55 49.84
N LEU A 18 10.81 12.30 48.55
CA LEU A 18 10.57 13.34 47.57
C LEU A 18 9.32 12.97 46.78
N SER A 19 8.26 13.69 47.13
CA SER A 19 7.01 13.87 46.42
C SER A 19 7.23 14.42 45.02
N GLY A 20 6.45 13.95 44.04
CA GLY A 20 6.25 14.70 42.79
C GLY A 20 6.11 13.87 41.52
N ALA A 21 5.30 12.81 41.51
CA ALA A 21 4.82 12.24 40.25
C ALA A 21 3.56 13.02 39.82
N PRO A 22 3.50 13.62 38.62
CA PRO A 22 2.30 14.30 38.17
C PRO A 22 1.22 13.26 37.92
N GLN A 23 0.13 13.36 38.69
CA GLN A 23 -1.10 12.63 38.43
C GLN A 23 -1.61 13.01 37.03
N LEU A 24 -1.55 12.07 36.10
CA LEU A 24 -2.31 12.16 34.86
C LEU A 24 -3.80 12.14 35.25
N ASN A 25 -4.43 13.32 35.19
CA ASN A 25 -5.86 13.47 35.26
C ASN A 25 -6.50 12.61 34.16
N VAL A 26 -6.97 11.42 34.54
CA VAL A 26 -7.90 10.63 33.74
C VAL A 26 -9.21 11.40 33.74
N ILE A 27 -9.41 12.22 32.71
CA ILE A 27 -10.72 12.80 32.43
C ILE A 27 -11.62 11.61 32.04
N ARG A 28 -12.42 11.14 33.00
CA ARG A 28 -13.60 10.32 32.73
C ARG A 28 -14.60 11.20 31.97
N LEU A 29 -14.56 11.16 30.65
CA LEU A 29 -15.68 11.59 29.83
C LEU A 29 -16.77 10.51 29.92
N GLY A 30 -17.98 10.97 30.23
CA GLY A 30 -19.07 10.17 30.75
C GLY A 30 -19.54 9.04 29.83
N ALA A 31 -20.01 7.98 30.49
CA ALA A 31 -20.92 7.01 29.91
C ALA A 31 -22.26 7.70 29.60
N GLY A 32 -22.70 7.62 28.34
CA GLY A 32 -24.03 8.04 27.92
C GLY A 32 -24.10 8.48 26.46
N ASN A 33 -24.27 7.53 25.53
CA ASN A 33 -25.40 7.50 24.59
C ASN A 33 -25.23 6.38 23.56
N ASN A 34 -26.35 5.88 23.08
CA ASN A 34 -26.58 4.85 22.07
C ASN A 34 -25.78 5.05 20.76
N GLN A 35 -24.45 4.88 20.77
CA GLN A 35 -23.64 4.97 19.56
C GLN A 35 -23.61 3.60 18.90
N SER A 36 -24.40 3.46 17.82
CA SER A 36 -24.12 2.48 16.78
C SER A 36 -22.63 2.52 16.44
N GLU A 37 -22.02 1.35 16.25
CA GLU A 37 -20.64 1.22 15.80
C GLU A 37 -20.35 2.23 14.70
N ARG A 38 -19.34 3.07 14.90
CA ARG A 38 -18.93 4.13 13.97
C ARG A 38 -17.42 4.18 13.89
N PHE A 39 -16.92 4.59 12.74
CA PHE A 39 -15.51 4.78 12.48
C PHE A 39 -15.24 6.24 12.13
N ALA A 40 -14.26 6.84 12.81
CA ALA A 40 -13.89 8.23 12.64
C ALA A 40 -12.55 8.35 11.94
N PHE A 41 -12.46 9.23 10.94
CA PHE A 41 -11.26 9.54 10.19
C PHE A 41 -11.02 11.03 10.13
N LEU A 42 -9.78 11.45 10.27
CA LEU A 42 -9.36 12.78 9.88
C LEU A 42 -9.11 12.78 8.37
N ALA A 43 -9.78 13.67 7.65
CA ALA A 43 -9.74 13.75 6.21
C ALA A 43 -9.38 15.16 5.72
N GLU A 44 -8.61 15.24 4.65
CA GLU A 44 -8.23 16.49 3.98
C GLU A 44 -8.96 16.63 2.64
N TRP A 45 -9.46 17.83 2.38
CA TRP A 45 -10.10 18.18 1.11
C TRP A 45 -9.52 19.48 0.60
N TYR A 46 -9.08 19.50 -0.65
CA TYR A 46 -8.72 20.74 -1.33
C TYR A 46 -9.98 21.37 -1.93
N ASP A 47 -10.34 22.56 -1.44
CA ASP A 47 -11.46 23.36 -1.93
C ASP A 47 -10.98 24.22 -3.11
N PRO A 48 -11.35 23.87 -4.37
CA PRO A 48 -10.84 24.57 -5.54
C PRO A 48 -11.38 26.01 -5.65
N ASN A 49 -12.52 26.32 -5.03
CA ASN A 49 -13.11 27.66 -5.09
C ASN A 49 -12.41 28.62 -4.11
N ALA A 50 -12.00 28.10 -2.94
CA ALA A 50 -11.30 28.87 -1.93
C ALA A 50 -9.77 28.78 -2.06
N SER A 51 -9.26 27.89 -2.92
CA SER A 51 -7.83 27.54 -3.02
C SER A 51 -7.20 27.18 -1.67
N LEU A 52 -7.97 26.49 -0.82
CA LEU A 52 -7.58 26.17 0.56
C LEU A 52 -7.79 24.70 0.86
N LEU A 53 -6.86 24.15 1.64
CA LEU A 53 -6.97 22.81 2.16
C LEU A 53 -7.73 22.83 3.49
N ARG A 54 -8.83 22.08 3.55
CA ARG A 54 -9.72 21.98 4.71
C ARG A 54 -9.59 20.60 5.34
N ARG A 55 -9.69 20.55 6.67
CA ARG A 55 -9.71 19.31 7.44
C ARG A 55 -11.10 19.04 7.97
N TYR A 56 -11.55 17.81 7.79
CA TYR A 56 -12.83 17.31 8.25
C TYR A 56 -12.62 16.07 9.10
N GLU A 57 -13.46 15.91 10.11
CA GLU A 57 -13.68 14.62 10.74
C GLU A 57 -14.81 13.93 9.96
N LEU A 58 -14.48 12.84 9.26
CA LEU A 58 -15.41 11.98 8.56
C LEU A 58 -15.82 10.83 9.49
N LEU A 59 -17.13 10.69 9.71
CA LEU A 59 -17.73 9.59 10.45
C LEU A 59 -18.44 8.66 9.49
N PHE A 60 -18.15 7.36 9.58
CA PHE A 60 -18.81 6.32 8.81
C PHE A 60 -19.54 5.36 9.75
N TYR A 61 -20.79 5.03 9.42
CA TYR A 61 -21.64 4.15 10.20
C TYR A 61 -21.87 2.84 9.42
N PRO A 62 -21.11 1.77 9.69
CA PRO A 62 -21.20 0.50 8.95
C PRO A 62 -22.58 -0.17 8.99
N ALA A 63 -23.37 0.08 10.05
CA ALA A 63 -24.68 -0.54 10.22
C ALA A 63 -25.70 -0.13 9.14
N ASP A 64 -25.60 1.10 8.61
CA ASP A 64 -26.54 1.63 7.62
C ASP A 64 -25.88 2.28 6.39
N GLY A 65 -24.53 2.30 6.35
CA GLY A 65 -23.76 2.92 5.28
C GLY A 65 -23.91 4.44 5.24
N SER A 66 -24.24 5.09 6.35
CA SER A 66 -24.33 6.56 6.41
C SER A 66 -22.99 7.22 6.74
N VAL A 67 -22.85 8.46 6.30
CA VAL A 67 -21.67 9.30 6.55
C VAL A 67 -22.08 10.64 7.17
N GLU A 68 -21.22 11.16 8.02
CA GLU A 68 -21.34 12.49 8.62
C GLU A 68 -19.97 13.18 8.58
N MET A 69 -19.94 14.51 8.41
CA MET A 69 -18.68 15.27 8.40
C MET A 69 -18.75 16.50 9.29
N HIS A 70 -17.71 16.72 10.07
CA HIS A 70 -17.53 17.92 10.89
C HIS A 70 -16.29 18.70 10.46
N ASP A 71 -16.42 20.02 10.36
CA ASP A 71 -15.29 20.93 10.15
C ASP A 71 -14.45 20.99 11.43
N VAL A 72 -13.19 20.54 11.36
CA VAL A 72 -12.32 20.42 12.54
C VAL A 72 -11.96 21.80 13.10
N LYS A 73 -11.76 22.79 12.23
CA LYS A 73 -11.35 24.15 12.63
C LYS A 73 -12.48 24.88 13.33
N ASN A 74 -13.69 24.80 12.76
CA ASN A 74 -14.86 25.55 13.24
C ASN A 74 -15.76 24.74 14.18
N ARG A 75 -15.47 23.44 14.39
CA ARG A 75 -16.26 22.50 15.20
C ARG A 75 -17.76 22.52 14.86
N ARG A 76 -18.09 22.64 13.57
CA ARG A 76 -19.46 22.68 13.07
C ARG A 76 -19.71 21.50 12.15
N THR A 77 -20.94 20.99 12.16
CA THR A 77 -21.38 20.00 11.17
C THR A 77 -21.29 20.61 9.78
N PHE A 78 -20.54 19.95 8.90
CA PHE A 78 -20.43 20.28 7.50
C PHE A 78 -21.44 19.47 6.67
N LEU A 79 -21.55 18.17 6.96
CA LEU A 79 -22.51 17.26 6.37
C LEU A 79 -23.20 16.51 7.50
N LYS A 80 -24.52 16.64 7.61
CA LYS A 80 -25.31 15.85 8.58
C LYS A 80 -25.33 14.38 8.17
N ARG A 81 -25.50 13.47 9.13
CA ARG A 81 -25.63 12.02 8.88
C ARG A 81 -26.60 11.74 7.73
N THR A 82 -26.06 11.28 6.62
CA THR A 82 -26.79 11.03 5.37
C THR A 82 -26.34 9.69 4.82
N LYS A 83 -27.29 8.87 4.34
CA LYS A 83 -26.97 7.58 3.72
C LYS A 83 -26.10 7.79 2.47
N TYR A 84 -25.05 7.00 2.31
CA TYR A 84 -24.13 7.12 1.18
C TYR A 84 -23.61 5.74 0.76
N GLU A 85 -24.21 5.19 -0.29
CA GLU A 85 -24.01 3.78 -0.68
C GLU A 85 -22.70 3.54 -1.43
N ASP A 86 -22.06 4.58 -1.95
CA ASP A 86 -20.83 4.48 -2.75
C ASP A 86 -19.54 4.37 -1.92
N LEU A 87 -19.65 4.35 -0.58
CA LEU A 87 -18.49 4.23 0.32
C LEU A 87 -18.58 2.93 1.12
N ARG A 88 -17.53 2.10 1.01
CA ARG A 88 -17.46 0.82 1.72
C ARG A 88 -16.39 0.87 2.80
N LEU A 89 -16.51 -0.01 3.78
CA LEU A 89 -15.53 -0.12 4.86
C LEU A 89 -14.11 -0.44 4.35
N GLU A 90 -14.01 -1.19 3.25
CA GLU A 90 -12.74 -1.54 2.60
C GLU A 90 -11.97 -0.33 2.06
N ASP A 91 -12.67 0.76 1.73
CA ASP A 91 -12.11 2.02 1.24
C ASP A 91 -11.56 2.91 2.37
N LEU A 92 -11.90 2.60 3.63
CA LEU A 92 -11.63 3.46 4.79
C LEU A 92 -10.31 3.08 5.46
N PHE A 93 -9.21 3.45 4.82
CA PHE A 93 -7.86 3.29 5.37
C PHE A 93 -7.00 4.55 5.13
N ILE A 94 -6.01 4.76 6.00
CA ILE A 94 -5.16 5.95 5.95
C ILE A 94 -4.39 6.01 4.62
N GLY A 95 -4.37 7.20 4.02
CA GLY A 95 -3.77 7.48 2.73
C GLY A 95 -4.67 7.21 1.52
N ASN A 96 -5.86 6.62 1.71
CA ASN A 96 -6.82 6.47 0.61
C ASN A 96 -7.47 7.79 0.22
N LYS A 97 -7.93 7.88 -1.04
CA LYS A 97 -8.78 8.96 -1.51
C LYS A 97 -10.21 8.44 -1.69
N VAL A 98 -11.15 8.97 -0.90
CA VAL A 98 -12.56 8.58 -0.94
C VAL A 98 -13.42 9.72 -1.45
N ASN A 99 -14.47 9.39 -2.21
CA ASN A 99 -15.41 10.39 -2.70
C ASN A 99 -16.63 10.44 -1.79
N VAL A 100 -16.99 11.64 -1.32
CA VAL A 100 -18.23 11.88 -0.56
C VAL A 100 -18.94 13.08 -1.16
N PHE A 101 -20.12 12.87 -1.77
CA PHE A 101 -20.92 13.91 -2.45
C PHE A 101 -20.07 14.83 -3.37
N SER A 102 -19.35 14.21 -4.32
CA SER A 102 -18.47 14.87 -5.30
C SER A 102 -17.24 15.58 -4.72
N ARG A 103 -16.87 15.31 -3.46
CA ARG A 103 -15.62 15.79 -2.84
C ARG A 103 -14.66 14.63 -2.68
N GLN A 104 -13.46 14.77 -3.26
CA GLN A 104 -12.39 13.79 -3.10
C GLN A 104 -11.62 14.10 -1.81
N LEU A 105 -11.89 13.33 -0.77
CA LEU A 105 -11.28 13.42 0.55
C LEU A 105 -10.07 12.49 0.63
N VAL A 106 -8.95 12.96 1.17
CA VAL A 106 -7.79 12.12 1.51
C VAL A 106 -7.86 11.78 2.98
N LEU A 107 -7.90 10.50 3.34
CA LEU A 107 -7.89 10.06 4.73
C LEU A 107 -6.46 10.18 5.28
N ILE A 108 -6.23 11.04 6.27
CA ILE A 108 -4.88 11.34 6.76
C ILE A 108 -4.55 10.69 8.11
N ASP A 109 -5.56 10.47 8.95
CA ASP A 109 -5.39 9.81 10.26
C ASP A 109 -6.73 9.23 10.75
N TYR A 110 -6.70 8.46 11.82
CA TYR A 110 -7.90 8.04 12.53
C TYR A 110 -8.39 9.18 13.44
N GLY A 111 -9.71 9.37 13.49
CA GLY A 111 -10.34 10.39 14.34
C GLY A 111 -10.39 10.00 15.82
N ASP A 112 -10.31 8.70 16.13
CA ASP A 112 -10.28 8.20 17.51
C ASP A 112 -9.48 6.90 17.67
N GLN A 113 -9.14 6.58 18.92
CA GLN A 113 -8.35 5.40 19.27
C GLN A 113 -9.12 4.10 19.07
N TYR A 114 -10.46 4.12 19.09
CA TYR A 114 -11.28 2.95 18.84
C TYR A 114 -11.15 2.52 17.38
N THR A 115 -11.34 3.47 16.45
CA THR A 115 -11.15 3.29 15.01
C THR A 115 -9.73 2.88 14.71
N ALA A 116 -8.73 3.51 15.32
CA ALA A 116 -7.33 3.13 15.15
C ALA A 116 -7.01 1.71 15.65
N ARG A 117 -7.79 1.14 16.58
CA ARG A 117 -7.60 -0.25 17.05
C ARG A 117 -8.36 -1.26 16.21
N GLN A 118 -9.57 -0.91 15.77
CA GLN A 118 -10.43 -1.78 14.97
C GLN A 118 -9.99 -1.81 13.51
N LEU A 119 -9.77 -0.63 12.94
CA LEU A 119 -9.39 -0.41 11.56
C LEU A 119 -7.92 -0.03 11.41
N GLY A 120 -7.14 -0.13 12.50
CA GLY A 120 -5.68 0.01 12.53
C GLY A 120 -5.03 -0.94 11.55
N SER A 121 -5.11 -0.57 10.29
CA SER A 121 -4.90 -1.48 9.20
C SER A 121 -3.40 -1.71 9.05
N ARG A 122 -3.02 -2.97 8.86
CA ARG A 122 -1.71 -3.31 8.31
C ARG A 122 -1.73 -3.19 6.80
N LYS A 123 -2.61 -2.35 6.23
CA LYS A 123 -2.66 -2.09 4.80
C LYS A 123 -1.36 -1.43 4.41
N GLU A 124 -0.56 -2.23 3.75
CA GLU A 124 0.73 -1.85 3.22
C GLU A 124 0.57 -1.63 1.73
N LYS A 125 1.31 -0.66 1.22
CA LYS A 125 1.50 -0.49 -0.22
C LYS A 125 2.79 -1.17 -0.62
N THR A 126 2.76 -1.91 -1.73
CA THR A 126 3.95 -2.48 -2.34
C THR A 126 3.89 -2.36 -3.85
N LEU A 127 5.05 -2.51 -4.48
CA LEU A 127 5.16 -2.55 -5.94
C LEU A 127 4.89 -3.97 -6.43
N ALA A 128 4.00 -4.10 -7.41
CA ALA A 128 3.93 -5.26 -8.29
C ALA A 128 4.39 -4.85 -9.69
N LEU A 129 5.38 -5.53 -10.23
CA LEU A 129 5.89 -5.28 -11.58
C LEU A 129 5.74 -6.54 -12.43
N ILE A 130 5.00 -6.44 -13.54
CA ILE A 130 4.94 -7.48 -14.58
C ILE A 130 6.08 -7.20 -15.57
N LYS A 131 6.92 -8.21 -15.79
CA LYS A 131 8.09 -8.17 -16.66
C LYS A 131 7.71 -8.41 -18.14
N PRO A 132 8.61 -8.09 -19.10
CA PRO A 132 8.26 -8.11 -20.53
C PRO A 132 7.77 -9.47 -21.04
N ASP A 133 8.29 -10.57 -20.50
CA ASP A 133 7.89 -11.95 -20.83
C ASP A 133 6.41 -12.23 -20.53
N ALA A 134 5.87 -11.61 -19.48
CA ALA A 134 4.52 -11.87 -19.02
C ALA A 134 3.51 -10.76 -19.37
N VAL A 135 3.92 -9.68 -20.04
CA VAL A 135 2.99 -8.65 -20.53
C VAL A 135 1.87 -9.22 -21.42
N PRO A 136 2.12 -10.15 -22.36
CA PRO A 136 1.04 -10.78 -23.13
C PRO A 136 0.00 -11.52 -22.28
N LYS A 137 0.36 -11.85 -21.03
CA LYS A 137 -0.47 -12.54 -20.03
C LYS A 137 -0.90 -11.63 -18.86
N ALA A 138 -0.73 -10.31 -19.01
CA ALA A 138 -0.99 -9.36 -17.92
C ALA A 138 -2.42 -9.40 -17.39
N GLY A 139 -3.42 -9.62 -18.25
CA GLY A 139 -4.82 -9.72 -17.83
C GLY A 139 -5.06 -10.85 -16.82
N GLU A 140 -4.47 -12.02 -17.06
CA GLU A 140 -4.57 -13.18 -16.16
C GLU A 140 -3.87 -12.91 -14.83
N ILE A 141 -2.70 -12.26 -14.86
CA ILE A 141 -1.94 -11.88 -13.65
C ILE A 141 -2.69 -10.83 -12.81
N ILE A 142 -3.26 -9.81 -13.45
CA ILE A 142 -4.07 -8.78 -12.78
C ILE A 142 -5.32 -9.42 -12.14
N GLU A 143 -5.94 -10.37 -12.82
CA GLU A 143 -7.05 -11.13 -12.26
C GLU A 143 -6.62 -11.94 -11.02
N MET A 144 -5.46 -12.59 -11.06
CA MET A 144 -4.89 -13.27 -9.88
C MET A 144 -4.63 -12.32 -8.71
N ILE A 145 -4.11 -11.11 -8.99
CA ILE A 145 -3.89 -10.06 -7.98
C ILE A 145 -5.23 -9.68 -7.32
N ASN A 146 -6.25 -9.37 -8.13
CA ASN A 146 -7.58 -9.00 -7.64
C ASN A 146 -8.24 -10.14 -6.84
N LYS A 147 -8.20 -11.37 -7.35
CA LYS A 147 -8.74 -12.57 -6.66
C LYS A 147 -8.02 -12.87 -5.34
N SER A 148 -6.77 -12.44 -5.22
CA SER A 148 -5.98 -12.58 -3.99
C SER A 148 -6.27 -11.47 -2.97
N GLY A 149 -7.28 -10.63 -3.19
CA GLY A 149 -7.71 -9.60 -2.25
C GLY A 149 -6.82 -8.36 -2.23
N PHE A 150 -5.97 -8.16 -3.24
CA PHE A 150 -5.25 -6.90 -3.41
C PHE A 150 -6.14 -5.85 -4.08
N THR A 151 -5.99 -4.62 -3.62
CA THR A 151 -6.52 -3.44 -4.31
C THR A 151 -5.40 -2.80 -5.13
N ILE A 152 -5.61 -2.59 -6.43
CA ILE A 152 -4.66 -1.86 -7.28
C ILE A 152 -4.98 -0.36 -7.18
N THR A 153 -4.09 0.42 -6.60
CA THR A 153 -4.29 1.88 -6.38
C THR A 153 -3.69 2.74 -7.50
N LYS A 154 -2.63 2.25 -8.15
CA LYS A 154 -2.02 2.88 -9.33
C LYS A 154 -1.57 1.80 -10.32
N LEU A 155 -1.65 2.08 -11.62
CA LEU A 155 -1.16 1.20 -12.68
C LEU A 155 -0.53 2.03 -13.79
N ARG A 156 0.60 1.57 -14.32
CA ARG A 156 1.29 2.20 -15.43
C ARG A 156 2.00 1.16 -16.29
N MET A 157 1.95 1.31 -17.62
CA MET A 157 2.84 0.57 -18.53
C MET A 157 3.90 1.52 -19.10
N MET A 158 5.14 1.04 -19.22
CA MET A 158 6.25 1.78 -19.81
C MET A 158 7.35 0.84 -20.28
N THR A 159 8.21 1.32 -21.17
CA THR A 159 9.51 0.68 -21.45
C THR A 159 10.62 1.44 -20.71
N LEU A 160 11.43 0.73 -19.94
CA LEU A 160 12.53 1.32 -19.19
C LEU A 160 13.74 1.58 -20.09
N SER A 161 14.37 2.74 -19.92
CA SER A 161 15.74 2.97 -20.40
C SER A 161 16.74 2.15 -19.58
N ARG A 162 17.95 1.95 -20.13
CA ARG A 162 19.03 1.27 -19.41
C ARG A 162 19.39 1.96 -18.08
N LYS A 163 19.30 3.29 -18.02
CA LYS A 163 19.54 4.05 -16.79
C LYS A 163 18.46 3.75 -15.75
N GLU A 164 17.19 3.88 -16.11
CA GLU A 164 16.07 3.61 -15.20
C GLU A 164 16.06 2.15 -14.71
N ALA A 165 16.41 1.20 -15.60
CA ALA A 165 16.57 -0.21 -15.23
C ALA A 165 17.73 -0.46 -14.26
N ALA A 166 18.85 0.26 -14.41
CA ALA A 166 19.95 0.21 -13.47
C ALA A 166 19.55 0.80 -12.11
N ASP A 167 18.89 1.96 -12.11
CA ASP A 167 18.38 2.64 -10.92
C ASP A 167 17.37 1.75 -10.16
N PHE A 168 16.54 1.00 -10.88
CA PHE A 168 15.61 0.02 -10.31
C PHE A 168 16.31 -1.15 -9.60
N HIS A 169 17.50 -1.56 -10.05
CA HIS A 169 18.22 -2.71 -9.50
C HIS A 169 19.38 -2.35 -8.54
N VAL A 170 19.47 -1.09 -8.07
CA VAL A 170 20.56 -0.61 -7.21
C VAL A 170 20.77 -1.47 -5.95
N ASP A 171 19.70 -1.95 -5.31
CA ASP A 171 19.82 -2.75 -4.08
C ASP A 171 20.34 -4.17 -4.32
N HIS A 172 20.28 -4.65 -5.56
CA HIS A 172 20.72 -6.01 -5.89
C HIS A 172 22.25 -6.13 -5.99
N HIS A 173 23.00 -5.02 -6.05
CA HIS A 173 24.48 -5.03 -6.08
C HIS A 173 25.12 -5.81 -4.92
N SER A 174 24.42 -5.93 -3.79
CA SER A 174 24.90 -6.66 -2.61
C SER A 174 24.66 -8.18 -2.66
N ARG A 175 23.81 -8.68 -3.57
CA ARG A 175 23.40 -10.10 -3.60
C ARG A 175 24.48 -10.99 -4.23
N PRO A 176 24.66 -12.25 -3.76
CA PRO A 176 25.68 -13.16 -4.27
C PRO A 176 25.64 -13.35 -5.79
N PHE A 177 24.44 -13.43 -6.38
CA PHE A 177 24.25 -13.62 -7.82
C PHE A 177 24.58 -12.38 -8.67
N TYR A 178 24.49 -11.18 -8.10
CA TYR A 178 24.80 -9.92 -8.79
C TYR A 178 26.32 -9.65 -8.87
N LYS A 179 27.12 -10.42 -8.11
CA LYS A 179 28.58 -10.41 -8.17
C LYS A 179 29.14 -11.18 -9.38
N PHE A 180 28.30 -11.95 -10.09
CA PHE A 180 28.69 -12.56 -11.35
C PHE A 180 28.61 -11.52 -12.47
N PRO A 181 29.70 -11.23 -13.19
CA PRO A 181 29.79 -10.07 -14.08
C PRO A 181 28.79 -10.08 -15.25
N LEU A 182 28.25 -11.23 -15.62
CA LEU A 182 27.28 -11.37 -16.73
C LEU A 182 25.82 -11.12 -16.29
N PHE A 183 25.48 -11.40 -15.04
CA PHE A 183 24.10 -11.43 -14.56
C PHE A 183 23.41 -10.06 -14.52
N PRO A 184 24.06 -8.96 -14.09
CA PRO A 184 23.46 -7.62 -14.14
C PRO A 184 23.17 -7.16 -15.56
N SER A 185 24.04 -7.51 -16.51
CA SER A 185 23.88 -7.09 -17.91
C SER A 185 22.71 -7.81 -18.59
N GLU A 186 22.56 -9.11 -18.36
CA GLU A 186 21.44 -9.88 -18.90
C GLU A 186 20.10 -9.44 -18.30
N LEU A 187 20.07 -9.14 -17.00
CA LEU A 187 18.86 -8.65 -16.33
C LEU A 187 18.43 -7.29 -16.86
N ILE A 188 19.37 -6.34 -16.98
CA ILE A 188 19.10 -5.01 -17.54
C ILE A 188 18.68 -5.13 -19.01
N GLN A 189 19.38 -5.97 -19.80
CA GLN A 189 19.00 -6.19 -21.20
C GLN A 189 17.59 -6.76 -21.32
N PHE A 190 17.23 -7.69 -20.44
CA PHE A 190 15.90 -8.28 -20.44
C PHE A 190 14.81 -7.29 -20.03
N ILE A 191 14.97 -6.58 -18.91
CA ILE A 191 13.93 -5.65 -18.42
C ILE A 191 13.73 -4.45 -19.37
N THR A 192 14.75 -4.09 -20.16
CA THR A 192 14.67 -3.03 -21.17
C THR A 192 14.26 -3.52 -22.56
N SER A 193 14.04 -4.84 -22.74
CA SER A 193 13.72 -5.44 -24.05
C SER A 193 12.30 -5.18 -24.53
N GLY A 194 11.41 -4.74 -23.65
CA GLY A 194 10.00 -4.51 -23.96
C GLY A 194 9.27 -3.77 -22.84
N PRO A 195 7.94 -3.59 -22.97
CA PRO A 195 7.14 -2.93 -21.96
C PRO A 195 7.13 -3.72 -20.65
N VAL A 196 6.98 -2.99 -19.54
CA VAL A 196 6.69 -3.50 -18.21
C VAL A 196 5.43 -2.83 -17.68
N ILE A 197 4.72 -3.50 -16.78
CA ILE A 197 3.55 -2.93 -16.10
C ILE A 197 3.85 -2.82 -14.61
N ALA A 198 3.97 -1.59 -14.11
CA ALA A 198 4.11 -1.30 -12.70
C ALA A 198 2.75 -1.02 -12.08
N MET A 199 2.53 -1.54 -10.86
CA MET A 199 1.31 -1.37 -10.09
C MET A 199 1.64 -1.06 -8.63
N GLU A 200 0.96 -0.08 -8.05
CA GLU A 200 0.88 0.09 -6.60
C GLU A 200 -0.28 -0.79 -6.12
N ILE A 201 0.03 -1.82 -5.32
CA ILE A 201 -0.97 -2.73 -4.77
C ILE A 201 -1.04 -2.59 -3.26
N LEU A 202 -2.25 -2.74 -2.72
CA LEU A 202 -2.58 -2.50 -1.32
C LEU A 202 -3.34 -3.70 -0.74
N ARG A 203 -2.89 -4.16 0.42
CA ARG A 203 -3.55 -5.21 1.22
C ARG A 203 -2.97 -5.21 2.63
N ASP A 204 -3.66 -5.82 3.58
CA ASP A 204 -3.02 -6.19 4.85
C ASP A 204 -1.84 -7.14 4.61
N ASP A 205 -0.68 -6.84 5.21
CA ASP A 205 0.58 -7.58 5.02
C ASP A 205 0.98 -7.72 3.53
N ALA A 206 0.74 -6.68 2.71
CA ALA A 206 0.83 -6.73 1.25
C ALA A 206 2.16 -7.26 0.72
N ILE A 207 3.30 -6.92 1.35
CA ILE A 207 4.62 -7.38 0.89
C ILE A 207 4.72 -8.90 1.03
N CYS A 208 4.32 -9.43 2.19
CA CYS A 208 4.33 -10.86 2.48
C CYS A 208 3.38 -11.62 1.56
N GLU A 209 2.16 -11.13 1.42
CA GLU A 209 1.15 -11.76 0.57
C GLU A 209 1.51 -11.70 -0.92
N TRP A 210 2.15 -10.62 -1.38
CA TRP A 210 2.59 -10.49 -2.77
C TRP A 210 3.71 -11.49 -3.07
N LYS A 211 4.67 -11.65 -2.15
CA LYS A 211 5.71 -12.68 -2.23
C LYS A 211 5.14 -14.08 -2.29
N ARG A 212 4.13 -14.38 -1.46
CA ARG A 212 3.45 -15.67 -1.46
C ARG A 212 2.79 -15.94 -2.82
N LEU A 213 2.14 -14.94 -3.40
CA LEU A 213 1.49 -15.03 -4.72
C LEU A 213 2.50 -15.17 -5.87
N LEU A 214 3.67 -14.52 -5.77
CA LEU A 214 4.77 -14.66 -6.72
C LEU A 214 5.36 -16.08 -6.69
N GLY A 215 5.65 -16.60 -5.50
CA GLY A 215 6.40 -17.83 -5.30
C GLY A 215 7.93 -17.66 -5.50
N PRO A 216 8.70 -18.75 -5.44
CA PRO A 216 10.16 -18.73 -5.56
C PRO A 216 10.68 -18.00 -6.81
N ALA A 217 11.79 -17.28 -6.69
CA ALA A 217 12.34 -16.47 -7.80
C ALA A 217 12.74 -17.29 -9.03
N ASN A 218 13.16 -18.54 -8.84
CA ASN A 218 13.40 -19.47 -9.93
C ASN A 218 12.08 -20.17 -10.31
N SER A 219 11.64 -19.99 -11.54
CA SER A 219 10.35 -20.52 -12.02
C SER A 219 10.28 -22.06 -11.99
N GLY A 220 11.42 -22.75 -12.11
CA GLY A 220 11.50 -24.21 -11.95
C GLY A 220 11.19 -24.65 -10.52
N LEU A 221 11.77 -23.97 -9.51
CA LEU A 221 11.44 -24.20 -8.10
C LEU A 221 10.00 -23.77 -7.77
N ALA A 222 9.51 -22.70 -8.40
CA ALA A 222 8.13 -22.27 -8.20
C ALA A 222 7.14 -23.35 -8.65
N ARG A 223 7.39 -24.03 -9.79
CA ARG A 223 6.56 -25.14 -10.27
C ARG A 223 6.50 -26.32 -9.30
N THR A 224 7.54 -26.57 -8.51
CA THR A 224 7.55 -27.64 -7.52
C THR A 224 6.95 -27.21 -6.18
N ASP A 225 7.37 -26.05 -5.67
CA ASP A 225 7.10 -25.65 -4.29
C ASP A 225 5.80 -24.86 -4.14
N ALA A 226 5.38 -24.15 -5.21
CA ALA A 226 4.21 -23.30 -5.24
C ALA A 226 3.56 -23.29 -6.65
N PRO A 227 3.00 -24.42 -7.12
CA PRO A 227 2.55 -24.59 -8.52
C PRO A 227 1.47 -23.61 -8.97
N GLY A 228 0.69 -23.04 -8.04
CA GLY A 228 -0.32 -22.01 -8.33
C GLY A 228 0.22 -20.58 -8.31
N SER A 229 1.53 -20.37 -8.14
CA SER A 229 2.12 -19.03 -8.06
C SER A 229 2.31 -18.41 -9.45
N ILE A 230 2.40 -17.08 -9.51
CA ILE A 230 2.62 -16.35 -10.77
C ILE A 230 3.88 -16.84 -11.49
N ARG A 231 4.98 -17.06 -10.76
CA ARG A 231 6.25 -17.53 -11.34
C ARG A 231 6.17 -18.96 -11.84
N ALA A 232 5.36 -19.81 -11.22
CA ALA A 232 5.14 -21.17 -11.67
C ALA A 232 4.35 -21.21 -12.99
N LEU A 233 3.30 -20.39 -13.08
CA LEU A 233 2.37 -20.38 -14.21
C LEU A 233 2.90 -19.64 -15.44
N PHE A 234 3.61 -18.52 -15.24
CA PHE A 234 4.00 -17.62 -16.33
C PHE A 234 5.51 -17.47 -16.51
N GLY A 235 6.31 -17.92 -15.56
CA GLY A 235 7.77 -17.79 -15.60
C GLY A 235 8.46 -18.95 -16.33
N THR A 236 9.51 -18.64 -17.09
CA THR A 236 10.32 -19.64 -17.80
C THR A 236 11.56 -20.04 -17.01
N ASP A 237 12.31 -19.07 -16.51
CA ASP A 237 13.62 -19.26 -15.86
C ASP A 237 13.80 -18.31 -14.66
N GLY A 238 15.04 -18.07 -14.20
CA GLY A 238 15.33 -17.19 -13.07
C GLY A 238 15.34 -15.70 -13.40
N ILE A 239 15.59 -15.33 -14.66
CA ILE A 239 15.59 -13.94 -15.15
C ILE A 239 14.20 -13.59 -15.66
N ARG A 240 13.66 -14.45 -16.54
CA ARG A 240 12.31 -14.43 -17.11
C ARG A 240 11.35 -15.18 -16.20
N ASN A 241 11.03 -14.56 -15.08
CA ASN A 241 10.15 -15.11 -14.05
C ASN A 241 8.83 -14.34 -13.94
N ALA A 242 8.35 -13.74 -15.03
CA ALA A 242 7.07 -13.05 -15.15
C ALA A 242 6.85 -11.79 -14.30
N ALA A 243 7.22 -11.78 -13.02
CA ALA A 243 6.89 -10.68 -12.11
C ALA A 243 7.91 -10.48 -10.98
N HIS A 244 7.99 -9.22 -10.53
CA HIS A 244 8.84 -8.73 -9.46
C HIS A 244 8.02 -8.12 -8.32
N GLY A 245 8.57 -8.24 -7.11
CA GLY A 245 8.04 -7.66 -5.89
C GLY A 245 9.17 -7.30 -4.93
N PRO A 246 9.08 -6.16 -4.23
CA PRO A 246 10.08 -5.74 -3.25
C PRO A 246 10.25 -6.76 -2.12
N ASP A 247 11.46 -6.80 -1.55
CA ASP A 247 11.79 -7.76 -0.50
C ASP A 247 11.52 -7.27 0.93
N SER A 248 11.34 -5.95 1.10
CA SER A 248 11.19 -5.25 2.37
C SER A 248 10.38 -3.96 2.20
N PHE A 249 9.94 -3.36 3.31
CA PHE A 249 9.32 -2.03 3.31
C PHE A 249 10.20 -0.95 2.70
N ALA A 250 11.50 -0.99 3.00
CA ALA A 250 12.44 0.02 2.52
C ALA A 250 12.62 -0.08 0.99
N SER A 251 12.72 -1.30 0.44
CA SER A 251 12.76 -1.49 -1.01
C SER A 251 11.43 -1.14 -1.65
N ALA A 252 10.29 -1.48 -1.02
CA ALA A 252 8.97 -1.12 -1.54
C ALA A 252 8.80 0.39 -1.65
N ALA A 253 9.17 1.16 -0.63
CA ALA A 253 9.10 2.61 -0.65
C ALA A 253 9.97 3.23 -1.76
N ARG A 254 11.22 2.76 -1.91
CA ARG A 254 12.14 3.24 -2.97
C ARG A 254 11.63 2.92 -4.36
N GLU A 255 11.26 1.66 -4.59
CA GLU A 255 10.77 1.20 -5.89
C GLU A 255 9.44 1.89 -6.25
N MET A 256 8.52 2.08 -5.29
CA MET A 256 7.30 2.85 -5.52
C MET A 256 7.57 4.30 -5.89
N GLU A 257 8.51 4.98 -5.22
CA GLU A 257 8.88 6.37 -5.55
C GLU A 257 9.49 6.48 -6.95
N LEU A 258 10.25 5.47 -7.39
CA LEU A 258 10.79 5.41 -8.75
C LEU A 258 9.66 5.40 -9.79
N PHE A 259 8.64 4.55 -9.64
CA PHE A 259 7.57 4.41 -10.64
C PHE A 259 6.42 5.42 -10.49
N PHE A 260 6.13 5.85 -9.26
CA PHE A 260 4.98 6.68 -8.89
C PHE A 260 5.36 7.83 -7.94
N PRO A 261 6.25 8.74 -8.36
CA PRO A 261 6.77 9.80 -7.50
C PRO A 261 5.67 10.70 -6.94
N THR A 262 5.73 11.01 -5.64
CA THR A 262 4.69 11.81 -4.98
C THR A 262 4.92 13.32 -5.07
N SER A 263 6.15 13.74 -5.35
CA SER A 263 6.62 15.12 -5.07
C SER A 263 6.96 15.94 -6.34
N GLY A 264 6.31 15.65 -7.46
CA GLY A 264 6.61 16.32 -8.74
C GLY A 264 7.91 15.87 -9.40
N GLY A 265 8.50 14.76 -8.94
CA GLY A 265 9.60 14.09 -9.62
C GLY A 265 9.16 13.47 -10.94
N CYS A 266 10.11 13.30 -11.86
CA CYS A 266 9.89 12.58 -13.11
C CYS A 266 10.16 11.08 -12.89
N GLY A 267 9.10 10.26 -12.85
CA GLY A 267 9.25 8.80 -12.97
C GLY A 267 9.70 8.42 -14.39
N PRO A 268 9.70 7.11 -14.74
CA PRO A 268 10.08 6.68 -16.08
C PRO A 268 9.35 7.46 -17.17
N ALA A 269 9.98 7.70 -18.31
CA ALA A 269 9.34 8.45 -19.40
C ALA A 269 8.05 7.76 -19.90
N ASN A 270 7.08 8.55 -20.39
CA ASN A 270 5.96 7.97 -21.11
C ASN A 270 6.45 7.44 -22.47
N THR A 271 6.14 6.18 -22.77
CA THR A 271 6.58 5.47 -23.98
C THR A 271 5.42 5.17 -24.93
N ALA A 272 4.22 5.68 -24.65
CA ALA A 272 3.06 5.55 -25.52
C ALA A 272 3.35 6.16 -26.90
N LYS A 273 3.01 5.41 -27.95
CA LYS A 273 3.01 5.89 -29.32
C LYS A 273 1.61 6.36 -29.68
N PHE A 274 1.51 7.52 -30.32
CA PHE A 274 0.23 8.13 -30.70
C PHE A 274 -0.14 7.93 -32.17
N THR A 275 0.60 7.08 -32.88
CA THR A 275 0.38 6.78 -34.30
C THR A 275 -0.46 5.52 -34.44
N ASN A 276 -1.57 5.58 -35.19
CA ASN A 276 -2.50 4.47 -35.38
C ASN A 276 -3.10 3.89 -34.08
N CYS A 277 -3.22 4.73 -33.04
CA CYS A 277 -3.77 4.31 -31.76
C CYS A 277 -5.23 4.73 -31.57
N THR A 278 -5.95 4.00 -30.70
CA THR A 278 -7.27 4.42 -30.19
C THR A 278 -7.20 4.68 -28.69
N CYS A 279 -8.10 5.49 -28.14
CA CYS A 279 -8.19 5.71 -26.69
C CYS A 279 -9.34 4.89 -26.10
N CYS A 280 -9.02 4.02 -25.15
CA CYS A 280 -10.01 3.26 -24.39
C CYS A 280 -10.02 3.72 -22.94
N ILE A 281 -11.22 3.92 -22.37
CA ILE A 281 -11.40 4.30 -20.97
C ILE A 281 -12.12 3.17 -20.23
N VAL A 282 -11.43 2.57 -19.26
CA VAL A 282 -12.05 1.63 -18.33
C VAL A 282 -12.91 2.44 -17.36
N LYS A 283 -14.23 2.24 -17.42
CA LYS A 283 -15.17 2.97 -16.58
C LYS A 283 -15.06 2.53 -15.11
N PRO A 284 -15.31 3.43 -14.13
CA PRO A 284 -15.18 3.11 -12.71
C PRO A 284 -15.98 1.88 -12.24
N HIS A 285 -17.17 1.63 -12.79
CA HIS A 285 -17.97 0.45 -12.43
C HIS A 285 -17.28 -0.87 -12.77
N ALA A 286 -16.49 -0.93 -13.85
CA ALA A 286 -15.75 -2.13 -14.21
C ALA A 286 -14.63 -2.41 -13.19
N ILE A 287 -14.06 -1.35 -12.61
CA ILE A 287 -13.02 -1.42 -11.57
C ILE A 287 -13.63 -1.86 -10.23
N SER A 288 -14.77 -1.27 -9.84
CA SER A 288 -15.38 -1.48 -8.51
C SER A 288 -16.13 -2.79 -8.32
N GLU A 289 -16.57 -3.44 -9.41
CA GLU A 289 -17.26 -4.73 -9.35
C GLU A 289 -16.28 -5.92 -9.37
N GLY A 290 -14.96 -5.69 -9.47
CA GLY A 290 -13.98 -6.74 -9.71
C GLY A 290 -14.18 -7.47 -11.06
N LYS A 291 -15.15 -7.04 -11.87
CA LYS A 291 -15.48 -7.54 -13.22
C LYS A 291 -14.53 -6.99 -14.29
N SER A 292 -13.33 -6.58 -13.90
CA SER A 292 -12.27 -6.31 -14.85
C SER A 292 -11.21 -7.43 -14.82
N PRO A 293 -11.54 -8.69 -15.14
CA PRO A 293 -10.72 -9.37 -16.13
C PRO A 293 -11.13 -8.78 -17.48
N VAL A 294 -10.20 -8.21 -18.25
CA VAL A 294 -10.43 -7.93 -19.68
C VAL A 294 -11.37 -6.73 -19.96
N VAL A 295 -10.86 -5.51 -19.85
CA VAL A 295 -10.66 -4.84 -21.15
C VAL A 295 -9.25 -5.27 -21.49
N ASN A 296 -9.10 -6.07 -22.56
CA ASN A 296 -7.81 -6.33 -23.18
C ASN A 296 -7.05 -5.03 -23.08
N VAL A 297 -6.02 -5.01 -22.23
CA VAL A 297 -5.14 -3.87 -22.10
C VAL A 297 -4.29 -3.93 -23.37
N SER A 298 -4.94 -3.62 -24.49
CA SER A 298 -4.35 -2.94 -25.62
C SER A 298 -3.93 -1.58 -25.05
N LEU A 299 -2.91 -1.57 -24.19
CA LEU A 299 -2.06 -0.41 -24.05
C LEU A 299 -1.35 -0.37 -25.39
N ILE A 300 -1.96 0.47 -26.22
CA ILE A 300 -1.81 0.53 -27.65
C ILE A 300 -0.33 0.70 -28.00
N GLU A 301 0.19 -0.20 -28.83
CA GLU A 301 1.39 0.05 -29.64
C GLU A 301 1.09 0.97 -30.82
#